data_AF-A0A7K5SM88-F1
#
_entry.id   AF-A0A7K5SM88-F1
#
_cell.length_a   1.000
_cell.length_b   1.000
_cell.length_c   1.000
_cell.angle_alpha   90.00
_cell.angle_beta   90.00
_cell.angle_gamma   90.00
#
_symmetry.space_group_name_H-M   'P 1'
#
loop_
_entity.id
_entity.type
_entity.pdbx_description
1 polymer ?
#
loop_
_entity_poly.entity_id
_entity_poly.type
_entity_poly.pdbx_seq_one_letter_code
_entity_poly.pdbx_strand_id
1 'polypeptide(L)'
;MLPSQALLPAVVFAVAALQALASDTFMAAVYEHAVALPRPTEEPVPASDALALMNRNMDVLEGAIREAAQQGAHIIVTPEDGIYGWRFTRESIYPYLEDIPDPVVNWIPCTDPSRFGPAPVQERLSCMARNNSIYVVANIGDKKPCDSSDPNCPRDGRYQYNTDVIFDTQGKLVARYHKYNLFRGETQFNYPKEPEVVTFETPFGKFGIFTCFDILFYEPAVVLVSKMQVDTVLFPTAWMNVLPFLTAIEFHSAWAMGMRVNLLSANTHNTTMAMTGSGLFTPQGPAAYHYDSVTEEGHLLLAELGTHPRLSPTYPPAINWSLYATSIEKFPGENNTFSGAVRKDIFTFRELRHKDGNYTVCQRDLCCHLVYQMSNKRRDEVYVLGAFDGLHGSLIKYHWQICTLLKCPSTNLSTCGQPVETAQTKFEMFSLSGTFGTSYVFPEVLYSGVQLAPGEFEVLRDGRLRSKHGTSKPLITATLFGRLYEKD
;
A
#
# COMPACT_ATOMS: atom_id res chain seq x y z
N MET A 1 -59.16 0.33 -50.57
CA MET A 1 -57.80 0.90 -50.46
C MET A 1 -57.20 0.41 -49.15
N LEU A 2 -55.92 0.08 -49.20
CA LEU A 2 -55.13 -0.68 -48.22
C LEU A 2 -55.26 -0.23 -46.75
N PRO A 3 -55.08 -1.17 -45.78
CA PRO A 3 -54.92 -0.86 -44.37
C PRO A 3 -53.46 -0.47 -44.07
N SER A 4 -53.24 0.59 -43.27
CA SER A 4 -51.90 0.92 -42.78
C SER A 4 -51.56 0.07 -41.55
N GLN A 5 -50.60 -0.84 -41.72
CA GLN A 5 -49.94 -1.55 -40.63
C GLN A 5 -48.96 -0.64 -39.86
N ALA A 6 -49.03 -0.78 -38.53
CA ALA A 6 -47.99 -0.79 -37.51
C ALA A 6 -46.64 -0.08 -37.77
N LEU A 7 -46.22 0.73 -36.80
CA LEU A 7 -44.82 0.81 -36.30
C LEU A 7 -44.77 1.64 -34.99
N LEU A 8 -44.95 0.98 -33.85
CA LEU A 8 -44.52 1.41 -32.51
C LEU A 8 -44.60 0.16 -31.63
N PRO A 9 -43.47 -0.51 -31.36
CA PRO A 9 -42.60 -0.09 -30.25
C PRO A 9 -41.11 -0.43 -30.52
N ALA A 10 -40.32 0.51 -31.04
CA ALA A 10 -38.87 0.35 -31.15
C ALA A 10 -38.07 1.27 -30.21
N VAL A 11 -38.73 2.19 -29.50
CA VAL A 11 -38.04 3.27 -28.76
C VAL A 11 -37.89 2.98 -27.26
N VAL A 12 -38.57 1.95 -26.72
CA VAL A 12 -38.46 1.61 -25.27
C VAL A 12 -37.41 0.50 -25.01
N PHE A 13 -36.94 -0.22 -26.03
CA PHE A 13 -35.88 -1.22 -25.87
C PHE A 13 -34.45 -0.68 -26.09
N ALA A 14 -34.28 0.55 -26.59
CA ALA A 14 -32.97 1.15 -26.84
C ALA A 14 -32.34 1.82 -25.59
N VAL A 15 -33.13 2.10 -24.54
CA VAL A 15 -32.62 2.73 -23.31
C VAL A 15 -32.06 1.69 -22.30
N ALA A 16 -32.40 0.41 -22.47
CA ALA A 16 -31.82 -0.68 -21.68
C ALA A 16 -30.52 -1.25 -22.27
N ALA A 17 -30.18 -0.90 -23.52
CA ALA A 17 -28.98 -1.36 -24.22
C ALA A 17 -27.80 -0.37 -24.19
N LEU A 18 -27.92 0.70 -23.39
CA LEU A 18 -26.90 1.74 -23.18
C LEU A 18 -26.38 1.80 -21.74
N GLN A 19 -26.56 0.73 -20.96
CA GLN A 19 -25.51 0.33 -20.02
C GLN A 19 -24.38 -0.21 -20.88
N ALA A 20 -23.51 0.71 -21.31
CA ALA A 20 -22.27 0.38 -21.98
C ALA A 20 -21.61 -0.82 -21.28
N LEU A 21 -21.14 -1.79 -22.06
CA LEU A 21 -20.35 -2.92 -21.59
C LEU A 21 -19.21 -2.38 -20.71
N ALA A 22 -19.44 -2.28 -19.40
CA ALA A 22 -18.38 -2.03 -18.45
C ALA A 22 -17.47 -3.25 -18.55
N SER A 23 -16.21 -3.00 -18.92
CA SER A 23 -15.22 -4.07 -19.00
C SER A 23 -15.08 -4.71 -17.62
N ASP A 24 -15.05 -6.04 -17.55
CA ASP A 24 -14.82 -6.77 -16.30
C ASP A 24 -13.42 -6.51 -15.72
N THR A 25 -12.54 -5.92 -16.53
CA THR A 25 -11.15 -5.61 -16.22
C THR A 25 -10.75 -4.21 -16.67
N PHE A 26 -9.66 -3.70 -16.10
CA PHE A 26 -8.98 -2.49 -16.55
C PHE A 26 -7.46 -2.66 -16.46
N MET A 27 -6.75 -1.98 -17.34
CA MET A 27 -5.28 -1.89 -17.30
C MET A 27 -4.87 -0.82 -16.29
N ALA A 28 -4.18 -1.22 -15.23
CA ALA A 28 -3.63 -0.35 -14.19
C ALA A 28 -2.14 -0.12 -14.41
N ALA A 29 -1.65 1.06 -14.02
CA ALA A 29 -0.23 1.37 -14.00
C ALA A 29 0.21 1.99 -12.67
N VAL A 30 1.45 1.70 -12.26
CA VAL A 30 2.14 2.40 -11.18
C VAL A 30 3.56 2.72 -11.64
N TYR A 31 4.08 3.87 -11.21
CA TYR A 31 5.45 4.27 -11.52
C TYR A 31 6.26 4.40 -10.23
N GLU A 32 7.34 3.62 -10.14
CA GLU A 32 8.40 3.81 -9.14
C GLU A 32 9.32 4.93 -9.61
N HIS A 33 9.43 6.01 -8.83
CA HIS A 33 10.11 7.24 -9.30
C HIS A 33 11.41 7.54 -8.55
N ALA A 34 12.51 7.69 -9.30
CA ALA A 34 13.77 8.23 -8.79
C ALA A 34 13.68 9.77 -8.71
N VAL A 35 13.18 10.27 -7.58
CA VAL A 35 12.86 11.69 -7.37
C VAL A 35 14.13 12.56 -7.40
N ALA A 36 14.14 13.59 -8.23
CA ALA A 36 15.13 14.66 -8.14
C ALA A 36 14.87 15.51 -6.90
N LEU A 37 15.77 15.45 -5.92
CA LEU A 37 15.63 16.11 -4.64
C LEU A 37 16.15 17.57 -4.66
N PRO A 38 15.52 18.49 -3.91
CA PRO A 38 16.09 19.80 -3.67
C PRO A 38 17.37 19.69 -2.83
N ARG A 39 18.23 20.72 -2.91
CA ARG A 39 19.31 20.86 -1.93
C ARG A 39 18.70 21.13 -0.56
N PRO A 40 19.13 20.43 0.51
CA PRO A 40 18.65 20.72 1.86
C PRO A 40 18.96 22.18 2.24
N THR A 41 17.91 22.95 2.53
CA THR A 41 17.99 24.33 3.01
C THR A 41 16.87 24.58 4.00
N GLU A 42 17.16 25.36 5.04
CA GLU A 42 16.15 25.87 5.97
C GLU A 42 15.46 27.12 5.42
N GLU A 43 16.14 27.88 4.54
CA GLU A 43 15.59 29.07 3.92
C GLU A 43 14.70 28.70 2.71
N PRO A 44 13.54 29.37 2.54
CA PRO A 44 12.69 29.19 1.37
C PRO A 44 13.42 29.58 0.08
N VAL A 45 13.32 28.74 -0.93
CA VAL A 45 13.76 29.06 -2.30
C VAL A 45 12.75 29.98 -2.99
N PRO A 46 13.14 30.73 -4.04
CA PRO A 46 12.19 31.43 -4.90
C PRO A 46 11.13 30.47 -5.47
N ALA A 47 9.89 30.91 -5.60
CA ALA A 47 8.80 30.09 -6.16
C ALA A 47 9.10 29.59 -7.59
N SER A 48 9.87 30.35 -8.36
CA SER A 48 10.37 29.94 -9.69
C SER A 48 11.27 28.72 -9.62
N ASP A 49 12.13 28.63 -8.60
CA ASP A 49 13.11 27.56 -8.44
C ASP A 49 12.44 26.29 -7.92
N ALA A 50 11.49 26.46 -6.99
CA ALA A 50 10.59 25.38 -6.56
C ALA A 50 9.83 24.80 -7.76
N LEU A 51 9.18 25.65 -8.56
CA LEU A 51 8.45 25.22 -9.75
C LEU A 51 9.37 24.58 -10.81
N ALA A 52 10.60 25.07 -10.99
CA ALA A 52 11.56 24.48 -11.90
C ALA A 52 11.96 23.05 -11.49
N LEU A 53 12.17 22.81 -10.19
CA LEU A 53 12.43 21.46 -9.68
C LEU A 53 11.21 20.55 -9.86
N MET A 54 10.02 21.03 -9.49
CA MET A 54 8.78 20.28 -9.66
C MET A 54 8.53 19.91 -11.12
N ASN A 55 8.80 20.84 -12.04
CA ASN A 55 8.72 20.59 -13.47
C ASN A 55 9.71 19.52 -13.94
N ARG A 56 10.94 19.51 -13.42
CA ARG A 56 11.93 18.48 -13.76
C ARG A 56 11.46 17.08 -13.35
N ASN A 57 10.85 16.94 -12.18
CA ASN A 57 10.25 15.67 -11.77
C ASN A 57 9.03 15.32 -12.64
N MET A 58 8.16 16.30 -12.88
CA MET A 58 7.00 16.13 -13.77
C MET A 58 7.39 15.76 -15.21
N ASP A 59 8.54 16.18 -15.73
CA ASP A 59 9.03 15.75 -17.05
C ASP A 59 9.23 14.24 -17.12
N VAL A 60 9.76 13.63 -16.05
CA VAL A 60 9.96 12.17 -15.94
C VAL A 60 8.60 11.47 -15.82
N LEU A 61 7.73 11.98 -14.93
CA LEU A 61 6.40 11.43 -14.72
C LEU A 61 5.54 11.51 -15.99
N GLU A 62 5.64 12.60 -16.76
CA GLU A 62 4.94 12.75 -18.04
C GLU A 62 5.37 11.68 -19.05
N GLY A 63 6.66 11.32 -19.07
CA GLY A 63 7.17 10.20 -19.85
C GLY A 63 6.48 8.87 -19.48
N ALA A 64 6.44 8.55 -18.18
CA ALA A 64 5.80 7.35 -17.67
C ALA A 64 4.27 7.33 -17.93
N ILE A 65 3.59 8.47 -17.72
CA ILE A 65 2.15 8.62 -17.99
C ILE A 65 1.84 8.38 -19.47
N ARG A 66 2.65 8.97 -20.36
CA ARG A 66 2.50 8.81 -21.81
C ARG A 66 2.76 7.37 -22.24
N GLU A 67 3.80 6.74 -21.72
CA GLU A 67 4.13 5.34 -21.99
C GLU A 67 3.02 4.39 -21.50
N ALA A 68 2.49 4.62 -20.29
CA ALA A 68 1.39 3.84 -19.75
C ALA A 68 0.12 3.99 -20.61
N ALA A 69 -0.23 5.21 -21.02
CA ALA A 69 -1.37 5.45 -21.89
C ALA A 69 -1.21 4.80 -23.28
N GLN A 70 -0.01 4.83 -23.85
CA GLN A 70 0.30 4.13 -25.11
C GLN A 70 0.12 2.61 -25.00
N GLN A 71 0.34 2.06 -23.80
CA GLN A 71 0.10 0.65 -23.48
C GLN A 71 -1.35 0.37 -23.01
N GLY A 72 -2.23 1.36 -23.08
CA GLY A 72 -3.66 1.21 -22.80
C GLY A 72 -4.04 1.28 -21.31
N ALA A 73 -3.18 1.80 -20.45
CA ALA A 73 -3.52 2.03 -19.05
C ALA A 73 -4.70 3.00 -18.91
N HIS A 74 -5.64 2.66 -18.04
CA HIS A 74 -6.80 3.49 -17.72
C HIS A 74 -6.50 4.47 -16.59
N ILE A 75 -5.57 4.09 -15.70
CA ILE A 75 -5.14 4.87 -14.54
C ILE A 75 -3.66 4.61 -14.27
N ILE A 76 -2.95 5.66 -13.87
CA ILE A 76 -1.57 5.58 -13.39
C ILE A 76 -1.42 6.27 -12.04
N VAL A 77 -0.73 5.61 -11.11
CA VAL A 77 -0.36 6.17 -9.80
C VAL A 77 1.13 6.52 -9.79
N THR A 78 1.43 7.74 -9.34
CA THR A 78 2.80 8.18 -9.05
C THR A 78 3.03 8.30 -7.54
N PRO A 79 4.29 8.33 -7.07
CA PRO A 79 4.58 8.21 -5.64
C PRO A 79 4.24 9.44 -4.80
N GLU A 80 4.15 9.23 -3.49
CA GLU A 80 4.18 10.29 -2.48
C GLU A 80 5.50 11.07 -2.60
N ASP A 81 5.44 12.40 -2.41
CA ASP A 81 6.57 13.31 -2.53
C ASP A 81 7.31 13.22 -3.89
N GLY A 82 6.68 12.62 -4.91
CA GLY A 82 7.28 12.34 -6.21
C GLY A 82 7.65 13.59 -7.02
N ILE A 83 7.12 14.75 -6.65
CA ILE A 83 7.29 16.02 -7.38
C ILE A 83 8.32 16.94 -6.70
N TYR A 84 8.46 16.90 -5.36
CA TYR A 84 9.30 17.85 -4.61
C TYR A 84 10.22 17.19 -3.57
N GLY A 85 10.09 15.90 -3.25
CA GLY A 85 10.90 15.19 -2.25
C GLY A 85 10.44 15.40 -0.80
N TRP A 86 11.26 15.03 0.19
CA TRP A 86 10.82 14.89 1.61
C TRP A 86 11.70 15.61 2.63
N ARG A 87 12.50 16.61 2.21
CA ARG A 87 13.45 17.32 3.10
C ARG A 87 13.07 18.78 3.28
N PHE A 88 12.11 19.03 4.17
CA PHE A 88 11.56 20.37 4.36
C PHE A 88 11.27 20.74 5.82
N THR A 89 11.24 22.05 6.06
CA THR A 89 10.56 22.69 7.19
C THR A 89 9.23 23.27 6.70
N ARG A 90 8.42 23.85 7.60
CA ARG A 90 7.19 24.53 7.21
C ARG A 90 7.46 25.72 6.28
N GLU A 91 8.56 26.42 6.49
CA GLU A 91 9.00 27.56 5.69
C GLU A 91 9.56 27.12 4.35
N SER A 92 10.46 26.13 4.33
CA SER A 92 11.14 25.74 3.10
C SER A 92 10.24 24.98 2.11
N ILE A 93 9.17 24.32 2.58
CA ILE A 93 8.17 23.71 1.67
C ILE A 93 7.21 24.73 1.06
N TYR A 94 6.98 25.87 1.71
CA TYR A 94 5.92 26.82 1.32
C TYR A 94 5.94 27.23 -0.18
N PRO A 95 7.11 27.46 -0.82
CA PRO A 95 7.17 27.77 -2.26
C PRO A 95 6.70 26.64 -3.20
N TYR A 96 6.59 25.41 -2.69
CA TYR A 96 6.15 24.22 -3.43
C TYR A 96 4.63 23.97 -3.33
N LEU A 97 3.93 24.72 -2.47
CA LEU A 97 2.51 24.49 -2.18
C LEU A 97 1.58 25.32 -3.07
N GLU A 98 0.47 24.73 -3.49
CA GLU A 98 -0.64 25.41 -4.17
C GLU A 98 -1.91 25.35 -3.31
N ASP A 99 -2.86 26.26 -3.52
CA ASP A 99 -4.19 26.13 -2.91
C ASP A 99 -5.04 25.22 -3.80
N ILE A 100 -5.26 23.98 -3.34
CA ILE A 100 -5.99 22.95 -4.09
C ILE A 100 -7.47 22.98 -3.69
N PRO A 101 -8.41 23.31 -4.59
CA PRO A 101 -9.82 23.42 -4.23
C PRO A 101 -10.44 22.06 -3.92
N ASP A 102 -11.60 22.07 -3.27
CA ASP A 102 -12.43 20.87 -3.15
C ASP A 102 -12.95 20.46 -4.54
N PRO A 103 -12.87 19.17 -4.94
CA PRO A 103 -13.35 18.69 -6.24
C PRO A 103 -14.81 19.07 -6.60
N VAL A 104 -15.66 19.38 -5.60
CA VAL A 104 -17.04 19.85 -5.81
C VAL A 104 -17.12 21.10 -6.68
N VAL A 105 -16.05 21.90 -6.77
CA VAL A 105 -16.01 23.09 -7.63
C VAL A 105 -16.07 22.76 -9.13
N ASN A 106 -15.92 21.48 -9.50
CA ASN A 106 -16.02 20.97 -10.87
C ASN A 106 -15.09 21.73 -11.83
N TRP A 107 -13.78 21.51 -11.68
CA TRP A 107 -12.76 22.27 -12.39
C TRP A 107 -11.84 21.36 -13.21
N ILE A 108 -11.55 21.81 -14.43
CA ILE A 108 -10.54 21.23 -15.32
C ILE A 108 -9.44 22.29 -15.47
N PRO A 109 -8.34 22.21 -14.69
CA PRO A 109 -7.25 23.17 -14.75
C PRO A 109 -6.71 23.38 -16.17
N CYS A 110 -6.59 22.32 -16.97
CA CYS A 110 -6.07 22.39 -18.33
C CYS A 110 -6.91 23.25 -19.30
N THR A 111 -8.21 23.44 -19.04
CA THR A 111 -9.08 24.30 -19.88
C THR A 111 -9.34 25.67 -19.30
N ASP A 112 -9.22 25.80 -17.98
CA ASP A 112 -9.56 27.03 -17.25
C ASP A 112 -8.52 27.31 -16.15
N PRO A 113 -7.24 27.49 -16.50
CA PRO A 113 -6.14 27.54 -15.53
C PRO A 113 -6.19 28.77 -14.62
N SER A 114 -6.88 29.83 -15.05
CA SER A 114 -6.95 31.10 -14.30
C SER A 114 -8.04 31.15 -13.22
N ARG A 115 -8.91 30.14 -13.12
CA ARG A 115 -10.12 30.19 -12.26
C ARG A 115 -9.84 30.46 -10.79
N PHE A 116 -8.77 29.88 -10.25
CA PHE A 116 -8.41 29.98 -8.83
C PHE A 116 -7.06 30.69 -8.60
N GLY A 117 -6.57 31.41 -9.62
CA GLY A 117 -5.23 32.00 -9.61
C GLY A 117 -4.14 31.02 -10.09
N PRO A 118 -2.86 31.39 -9.97
CA PRO A 118 -1.76 30.58 -10.47
C PRO A 118 -1.70 29.21 -9.76
N ALA A 119 -1.94 28.14 -10.53
CA ALA A 119 -1.88 26.75 -10.09
C ALA A 119 -1.15 25.88 -11.14
N PRO A 120 0.11 26.21 -11.51
CA PRO A 120 0.82 25.59 -12.62
C PRO A 120 1.04 24.08 -12.46
N VAL A 121 1.17 23.56 -11.24
CA VAL A 121 1.33 22.12 -11.00
C VAL A 121 0.00 21.39 -11.24
N GLN A 122 -1.12 21.91 -10.72
CA GLN A 122 -2.46 21.37 -10.99
C GLN A 122 -2.81 21.46 -12.49
N GLU A 123 -2.49 22.58 -13.14
CA GLU A 123 -2.66 22.77 -14.60
C GLU A 123 -1.91 21.69 -15.38
N ARG A 124 -0.62 21.49 -15.06
CA ARG A 124 0.22 20.55 -15.79
C ARG A 124 -0.28 19.11 -15.63
N LEU A 125 -0.59 18.68 -14.40
CA LEU A 125 -1.12 17.34 -14.12
C LEU A 125 -2.48 17.10 -14.82
N SER A 126 -3.38 18.09 -14.76
CA SER A 126 -4.66 18.07 -15.49
C SER A 126 -4.45 17.89 -17.00
N CYS A 127 -3.48 18.61 -17.59
CA CYS A 127 -3.17 18.46 -19.01
C CYS A 127 -2.52 17.11 -19.34
N MET A 128 -1.66 16.56 -18.47
CA MET A 128 -1.12 15.22 -18.66
C MET A 128 -2.22 14.17 -18.73
N ALA A 129 -3.20 14.23 -17.81
CA ALA A 129 -4.34 13.34 -17.78
C ALA A 129 -5.20 13.47 -19.04
N ARG A 130 -5.57 14.70 -19.40
CA ARG A 130 -6.39 15.01 -20.57
C ARG A 130 -5.74 14.62 -21.89
N ASN A 131 -4.48 15.00 -22.09
CA ASN A 131 -3.77 14.80 -23.36
C ASN A 131 -3.50 13.31 -23.64
N ASN A 132 -3.38 12.51 -22.58
CA ASN A 132 -3.18 11.06 -22.68
C ASN A 132 -4.46 10.25 -22.45
N SER A 133 -5.60 10.90 -22.16
CA SER A 133 -6.90 10.27 -21.87
C SER A 133 -6.82 9.17 -20.80
N ILE A 134 -6.06 9.44 -19.73
CA ILE A 134 -5.77 8.51 -18.63
C ILE A 134 -6.06 9.19 -17.29
N TYR A 135 -6.54 8.45 -16.28
CA TYR A 135 -6.60 8.98 -14.93
C TYR A 135 -5.17 9.11 -14.36
N VAL A 136 -4.84 10.28 -13.83
CA VAL A 136 -3.52 10.55 -13.22
C VAL A 136 -3.72 10.78 -11.73
N VAL A 137 -3.04 9.98 -10.93
CA VAL A 137 -2.96 10.11 -9.47
C VAL A 137 -1.57 10.59 -9.13
N ALA A 138 -1.47 11.69 -8.38
CA ALA A 138 -0.21 12.26 -7.97
C ALA A 138 -0.30 12.83 -6.55
N ASN A 139 0.85 12.97 -5.91
CA ASN A 139 0.98 13.60 -4.60
C ASN A 139 1.67 14.96 -4.73
N ILE A 140 1.04 16.01 -4.22
CA ILE A 140 1.52 17.39 -4.19
C ILE A 140 1.23 18.03 -2.82
N GLY A 141 1.68 19.27 -2.63
CA GLY A 141 1.47 20.00 -1.38
C GLY A 141 0.32 21.00 -1.47
N ASP A 142 -0.61 20.94 -0.52
CA ASP A 142 -1.70 21.91 -0.40
C ASP A 142 -1.36 22.98 0.65
N LYS A 143 -1.77 24.22 0.41
CA LYS A 143 -1.83 25.27 1.43
C LYS A 143 -3.23 25.83 1.57
N LYS A 144 -3.64 26.08 2.80
CA LYS A 144 -4.91 26.72 3.14
C LYS A 144 -4.67 27.92 4.05
N PRO A 145 -4.74 29.15 3.52
CA PRO A 145 -4.66 30.35 4.36
C PRO A 145 -5.72 30.31 5.45
N CYS A 146 -5.37 30.80 6.63
CA CYS A 146 -6.29 30.92 7.75
C CYS A 146 -5.97 32.17 8.58
N ASP A 147 -6.95 32.58 9.37
CA ASP A 147 -6.96 33.84 10.11
C ASP A 147 -7.06 33.55 11.60
N SER A 148 -6.85 34.57 12.45
CA SER A 148 -7.04 34.46 13.90
C SER A 148 -8.47 34.13 14.34
N SER A 149 -9.44 34.17 13.42
CA SER A 149 -10.81 33.71 13.65
C SER A 149 -10.94 32.19 13.72
N ASP A 150 -10.01 31.44 13.09
CA ASP A 150 -9.90 29.99 13.24
C ASP A 150 -9.00 29.68 14.46
N PRO A 151 -9.55 29.08 15.54
CA PRO A 151 -8.79 28.81 16.75
C PRO A 151 -7.66 27.80 16.56
N ASN A 152 -7.68 27.01 15.48
CA ASN A 152 -6.66 26.01 15.16
C ASN A 152 -5.63 26.52 14.13
N CYS A 153 -5.80 27.73 13.61
CA CYS A 153 -4.90 28.28 12.60
C CYS A 153 -3.46 28.29 13.11
N PRO A 154 -2.51 27.65 12.41
CA PRO A 154 -1.11 27.69 12.77
C PRO A 154 -0.61 29.14 12.89
N ARG A 155 0.38 29.37 13.77
CA ARG A 155 0.92 30.71 14.07
C ARG A 155 1.44 31.45 12.84
N ASP A 156 1.79 30.70 11.81
CA ASP A 156 2.37 31.17 10.57
C ASP A 156 1.29 31.38 9.48
N GLY A 157 0.00 31.33 9.84
CA GLY A 157 -1.14 31.85 9.07
C GLY A 157 -1.70 30.92 7.99
N ARG A 158 -1.32 29.64 7.99
CA ARG A 158 -1.79 28.67 7.01
C ARG A 158 -1.68 27.23 7.50
N TYR A 159 -2.58 26.38 7.02
CA TYR A 159 -2.36 24.94 7.02
C TYR A 159 -1.57 24.52 5.79
N GLN A 160 -0.79 23.45 5.93
CA GLN A 160 0.02 22.83 4.88
C GLN A 160 -0.22 21.34 4.91
N TYR A 161 -0.60 20.71 3.81
CA TYR A 161 -0.96 19.29 3.80
C TYR A 161 -0.20 18.51 2.73
N ASN A 162 0.23 17.30 3.09
CA ASN A 162 0.61 16.26 2.14
C ASN A 162 -0.68 15.80 1.44
N THR A 163 -0.74 15.92 0.12
CA THR A 163 -2.03 15.90 -0.60
C THR A 163 -1.99 15.06 -1.87
N ASP A 164 -2.79 14.00 -1.88
CA ASP A 164 -3.06 13.28 -3.12
C ASP A 164 -4.13 14.01 -3.94
N VAL A 165 -3.92 14.10 -5.26
CA VAL A 165 -4.86 14.65 -6.22
C VAL A 165 -5.09 13.66 -7.36
N ILE A 166 -6.32 13.64 -7.87
CA ILE A 166 -6.70 12.76 -8.98
C ILE A 166 -7.34 13.58 -10.09
N PHE A 167 -6.80 13.42 -11.30
CA PHE A 167 -7.36 13.99 -12.51
C PHE A 167 -7.96 12.88 -13.38
N ASP A 168 -9.19 13.05 -13.87
CA ASP A 168 -9.82 12.12 -14.81
C ASP A 168 -9.27 12.25 -16.24
N THR A 169 -9.78 11.42 -17.15
CA THR A 169 -9.35 11.42 -18.56
C THR A 169 -9.65 12.70 -19.33
N GLN A 170 -10.47 13.60 -18.78
CA GLN A 170 -10.73 14.95 -19.32
C GLN A 170 -9.86 16.02 -18.65
N GLY A 171 -9.05 15.64 -17.66
CA GLY A 171 -8.24 16.53 -16.84
C GLY A 171 -9.02 17.17 -15.70
N LYS A 172 -10.22 16.70 -15.36
CA LYS A 172 -10.99 17.26 -14.24
C LYS A 172 -10.42 16.78 -12.92
N LEU A 173 -10.28 17.67 -11.94
CA LEU A 173 -9.98 17.30 -10.55
C LEU A 173 -11.19 16.54 -9.97
N VAL A 174 -11.03 15.25 -9.69
CA VAL A 174 -12.11 14.38 -9.18
C VAL A 174 -11.92 13.95 -7.74
N ALA A 175 -10.72 14.05 -7.19
CA ALA A 175 -10.45 13.78 -5.79
C ALA A 175 -9.28 14.62 -5.27
N ARG A 176 -9.34 14.96 -3.99
CA ARG A 176 -8.26 15.53 -3.18
C ARG A 176 -8.30 14.83 -1.83
N TYR A 177 -7.17 14.35 -1.34
CA TYR A 177 -7.04 13.72 -0.03
C TYR A 177 -5.85 14.30 0.72
N HIS A 178 -6.07 14.78 1.95
CA HIS A 178 -4.99 15.19 2.85
C HIS A 178 -4.56 14.02 3.73
N LYS A 179 -3.27 13.65 3.67
CA LYS A 179 -2.71 12.56 4.46
C LYS A 179 -3.01 12.74 5.95
N TYR A 180 -3.63 11.73 6.54
CA TYR A 180 -4.05 11.80 7.93
C TYR A 180 -2.96 11.34 8.90
N ASN A 181 -2.32 10.20 8.66
CA ASN A 181 -1.32 9.65 9.56
C ASN A 181 0.09 10.06 9.13
N LEU A 182 0.56 11.23 9.58
CA LEU A 182 1.91 11.70 9.28
C LEU A 182 2.98 10.80 9.93
N PHE A 183 4.02 10.48 9.15
CA PHE A 183 5.19 9.77 9.63
C PHE A 183 6.07 10.67 10.49
N ARG A 184 6.86 10.06 11.37
CA ARG A 184 7.82 10.79 12.20
C ARG A 184 8.84 11.50 11.31
N GLY A 185 8.79 12.83 11.30
CA GLY A 185 9.70 13.67 10.52
C GLY A 185 8.99 14.59 9.53
N GLU A 186 7.70 14.36 9.26
CA GLU A 186 6.87 15.21 8.39
C GLU A 186 6.41 16.50 9.12
N THR A 187 7.35 17.23 9.70
CA THR A 187 7.08 18.45 10.49
C THR A 187 6.62 19.64 9.65
N GLN A 188 6.80 19.56 8.33
CA GLN A 188 6.36 20.56 7.36
C GLN A 188 4.85 20.55 7.13
N PHE A 189 4.15 19.47 7.51
CA PHE A 189 2.72 19.30 7.27
C PHE A 189 1.89 19.35 8.58
N ASN A 190 0.62 19.71 8.42
CA ASN A 190 -0.41 19.67 9.45
C ASN A 190 -1.23 18.38 9.31
N TYR A 191 -1.78 17.93 10.43
CA TYR A 191 -2.85 16.93 10.41
C TYR A 191 -4.16 17.58 9.95
N PRO A 192 -4.96 16.94 9.10
CA PRO A 192 -6.35 17.32 8.89
C PRO A 192 -7.11 17.31 10.22
N LYS A 193 -8.14 18.15 10.34
CA LYS A 193 -8.94 18.23 11.58
C LYS A 193 -9.66 16.91 11.88
N GLU A 194 -10.18 16.26 10.84
CA GLU A 194 -10.86 14.97 10.89
C GLU A 194 -10.29 14.09 9.76
N PRO A 195 -10.29 12.75 9.92
CA PRO A 195 -9.90 11.86 8.83
C PRO A 195 -10.81 12.04 7.61
N GLU A 196 -10.19 12.23 6.44
CA GLU A 196 -10.92 12.32 5.18
C GLU A 196 -11.12 10.92 4.58
N VAL A 197 -12.37 10.55 4.27
CA VAL A 197 -12.69 9.28 3.59
C VAL A 197 -13.02 9.59 2.13
N VAL A 198 -12.00 9.58 1.28
CA VAL A 198 -12.09 10.03 -0.11
C VAL A 198 -12.31 8.86 -1.06
N THR A 199 -13.41 8.90 -1.81
CA THR A 199 -13.72 7.93 -2.86
C THR A 199 -14.22 8.60 -4.13
N PHE A 200 -14.03 7.95 -5.27
CA PHE A 200 -14.61 8.37 -6.54
C PHE A 200 -14.98 7.15 -7.39
N GLU A 201 -15.95 7.35 -8.28
CA GLU A 201 -16.48 6.31 -9.17
C GLU A 201 -15.88 6.45 -10.56
N THR A 202 -15.56 5.33 -11.20
CA THR A 202 -15.13 5.28 -12.61
C THR A 202 -15.93 4.22 -13.36
N PRO A 203 -15.88 4.18 -14.71
CA PRO A 203 -16.45 3.07 -15.47
C PRO A 203 -15.85 1.69 -15.17
N PHE A 204 -14.72 1.64 -14.44
CA PHE A 204 -13.97 0.44 -14.13
C PHE A 204 -13.77 0.21 -12.63
N GLY A 205 -14.66 0.73 -11.80
CA GLY A 205 -14.79 0.38 -10.38
C GLY A 205 -14.87 1.58 -9.45
N LYS A 206 -15.13 1.30 -8.17
CA LYS A 206 -15.07 2.30 -7.11
C LYS A 206 -13.68 2.38 -6.52
N PHE A 207 -13.12 3.59 -6.46
CA PHE A 207 -11.77 3.81 -5.97
C PHE A 207 -11.76 4.53 -4.62
N GLY A 208 -10.84 4.14 -3.75
CA GLY A 208 -10.43 4.88 -2.55
C GLY A 208 -8.97 5.30 -2.66
N ILE A 209 -8.55 6.24 -1.82
CA ILE A 209 -7.16 6.71 -1.79
C ILE A 209 -6.72 6.99 -0.35
N PHE A 210 -5.47 6.66 -0.05
CA PHE A 210 -4.74 7.07 1.15
C PHE A 210 -3.24 7.01 0.89
N THR A 211 -2.42 7.55 1.79
CA THR A 211 -1.00 7.78 1.51
C THR A 211 -0.10 7.09 2.54
N CYS A 212 0.86 6.29 2.04
CA CYS A 212 1.98 5.75 2.82
C CYS A 212 1.62 5.18 4.20
N PHE A 213 2.00 5.88 5.27
CA PHE A 213 1.86 5.42 6.65
C PHE A 213 0.40 5.17 7.07
N ASP A 214 -0.59 5.74 6.37
CA ASP A 214 -2.02 5.49 6.56
C ASP A 214 -2.38 3.99 6.53
N ILE A 215 -1.66 3.18 5.75
CA ILE A 215 -1.94 1.73 5.60
C ILE A 215 -1.89 0.96 6.92
N LEU A 216 -1.18 1.48 7.93
CA LEU A 216 -1.03 0.85 9.25
C LEU A 216 -2.15 1.22 10.23
N PHE A 217 -3.08 2.10 9.86
CA PHE A 217 -4.11 2.65 10.73
C PHE A 217 -5.53 2.33 10.26
N TYR A 218 -6.50 2.51 11.14
CA TYR A 218 -7.91 2.24 10.85
C TYR A 218 -8.51 3.30 9.92
N GLU A 219 -8.30 4.58 10.25
CA GLU A 219 -8.77 5.71 9.44
C GLU A 219 -7.62 6.25 8.57
N PRO A 220 -7.83 6.43 7.25
CA PRO A 220 -9.03 6.06 6.47
C PRO A 220 -8.97 4.63 5.88
N ALA A 221 -7.82 3.95 5.98
CA ALA A 221 -7.52 2.76 5.17
C ALA A 221 -8.52 1.60 5.35
N VAL A 222 -8.87 1.25 6.59
CA VAL A 222 -9.82 0.17 6.87
C VAL A 222 -11.26 0.60 6.55
N VAL A 223 -11.59 1.87 6.78
CA VAL A 223 -12.92 2.42 6.51
C VAL A 223 -13.25 2.43 5.02
N LEU A 224 -12.29 2.77 4.16
CA LEU A 224 -12.47 2.74 2.71
C LEU A 224 -12.89 1.35 2.22
N VAL A 225 -12.26 0.30 2.72
CA VAL A 225 -12.59 -1.07 2.30
C VAL A 225 -13.85 -1.58 2.99
N SER A 226 -13.94 -1.45 4.32
CA SER A 226 -14.96 -2.14 5.13
C SER A 226 -16.30 -1.42 5.15
N LYS A 227 -16.30 -0.08 5.11
CA LYS A 227 -17.52 0.73 5.15
C LYS A 227 -17.89 1.29 3.79
N MET A 228 -16.90 1.82 3.04
CA MET A 228 -17.16 2.42 1.73
C MET A 228 -17.18 1.41 0.59
N GLN A 229 -16.71 0.19 0.83
CA GLN A 229 -16.68 -0.90 -0.13
C GLN A 229 -16.04 -0.47 -1.45
N VAL A 230 -14.84 0.12 -1.40
CA VAL A 230 -14.05 0.39 -2.61
C VAL A 230 -13.56 -0.92 -3.23
N ASP A 231 -13.48 -0.97 -4.55
CA ASP A 231 -12.96 -2.12 -5.32
C ASP A 231 -11.44 -2.07 -5.45
N THR A 232 -10.91 -0.86 -5.56
CA THR A 232 -9.48 -0.59 -5.71
C THR A 232 -9.06 0.57 -4.81
N VAL A 233 -7.88 0.45 -4.21
CA VAL A 233 -7.22 1.51 -3.44
C VAL A 233 -6.01 2.01 -4.23
N LEU A 234 -5.89 3.33 -4.32
CA LEU A 234 -4.73 4.03 -4.85
C LEU A 234 -3.81 4.39 -3.70
N PHE A 235 -2.51 4.13 -3.86
CA PHE A 235 -1.56 4.24 -2.76
C PHE A 235 -0.22 4.85 -3.21
N PRO A 236 -0.16 6.19 -3.33
CA PRO A 236 1.11 6.90 -3.38
C PRO A 236 1.87 6.70 -2.07
N THR A 237 3.16 6.38 -2.15
CA THR A 237 3.98 6.15 -0.95
C THR A 237 5.46 6.51 -1.14
N ALA A 238 6.12 6.93 -0.06
CA ALA A 238 7.57 7.08 0.05
C ALA A 238 8.05 6.18 1.20
N TRP A 239 7.90 4.87 1.00
CA TRP A 239 8.06 3.87 2.05
C TRP A 239 9.51 3.44 2.23
N MET A 240 10.03 3.53 3.45
CA MET A 240 11.34 3.00 3.82
C MET A 240 11.22 1.55 4.28
N ASN A 241 11.86 0.63 3.56
CA ASN A 241 11.80 -0.80 3.84
C ASN A 241 12.41 -1.15 5.20
N VAL A 242 11.68 -1.98 5.94
CA VAL A 242 12.10 -2.49 7.25
C VAL A 242 11.78 -3.97 7.33
N LEU A 243 12.78 -4.81 7.06
CA LEU A 243 12.70 -6.23 7.32
C LEU A 243 12.57 -6.50 8.84
N PRO A 244 11.90 -7.59 9.24
CA PRO A 244 11.37 -8.65 8.39
C PRO A 244 9.88 -8.52 7.99
N PHE A 245 9.16 -7.45 8.35
CA PHE A 245 7.69 -7.39 8.18
C PHE A 245 7.15 -6.14 7.49
N LEU A 246 8.00 -5.14 7.25
CA LEU A 246 7.58 -3.82 6.76
C LEU A 246 8.40 -3.45 5.52
N THR A 247 8.68 -4.43 4.67
CA THR A 247 9.12 -4.18 3.30
C THR A 247 7.91 -3.82 2.45
N ALA A 248 8.00 -2.80 1.60
CA ALA A 248 6.87 -2.27 0.84
C ALA A 248 6.11 -3.36 0.06
N ILE A 249 6.80 -4.10 -0.82
CA ILE A 249 6.14 -5.16 -1.61
C ILE A 249 5.51 -6.26 -0.73
N GLU A 250 6.12 -6.53 0.43
CA GLU A 250 5.68 -7.57 1.37
C GLU A 250 4.38 -7.12 2.05
N PHE A 251 4.45 -6.03 2.80
CA PHE A 251 3.33 -5.57 3.61
C PHE A 251 2.18 -5.05 2.75
N HIS A 252 2.44 -4.32 1.66
CA HIS A 252 1.38 -3.77 0.82
C HIS A 252 0.60 -4.88 0.10
N SER A 253 1.28 -5.92 -0.39
CA SER A 253 0.61 -7.07 -1.01
C SER A 253 -0.17 -7.91 0.01
N ALA A 254 0.37 -8.09 1.22
CA ALA A 254 -0.31 -8.75 2.32
C ALA A 254 -1.56 -7.98 2.78
N TRP A 255 -1.48 -6.64 2.83
CA TRP A 255 -2.62 -5.79 3.15
C TRP A 255 -3.73 -5.91 2.11
N ALA A 256 -3.39 -5.86 0.82
CA ALA A 256 -4.35 -6.06 -0.28
C ALA A 256 -5.04 -7.43 -0.20
N MET A 257 -4.29 -8.49 0.13
CA MET A 257 -4.84 -9.83 0.32
C MET A 257 -5.74 -9.92 1.56
N GLY A 258 -5.29 -9.41 2.71
CA GLY A 258 -6.06 -9.46 3.96
C GLY A 258 -7.34 -8.62 3.91
N MET A 259 -7.28 -7.45 3.28
CA MET A 259 -8.43 -6.57 3.05
C MET A 259 -9.28 -6.99 1.85
N ARG A 260 -8.76 -7.89 1.00
CA ARG A 260 -9.41 -8.43 -0.20
C ARG A 260 -9.86 -7.33 -1.17
N VAL A 261 -8.93 -6.45 -1.51
CA VAL A 261 -9.11 -5.30 -2.42
C VAL A 261 -7.95 -5.24 -3.41
N ASN A 262 -8.13 -4.61 -4.58
CA ASN A 262 -6.99 -4.24 -5.41
C ASN A 262 -6.22 -3.08 -4.75
N LEU A 263 -4.90 -3.06 -4.88
CA LEU A 263 -4.05 -1.97 -4.38
C LEU A 263 -3.00 -1.59 -5.44
N LEU A 264 -3.00 -0.32 -5.85
CA LEU A 264 -2.01 0.27 -6.76
C LEU A 264 -0.99 1.04 -5.92
N SER A 265 0.14 0.40 -5.61
CA SER A 265 1.21 0.94 -4.77
C SER A 265 2.32 1.54 -5.63
N ALA A 266 2.46 2.86 -5.64
CA ALA A 266 3.53 3.57 -6.33
C ALA A 266 4.51 4.15 -5.32
N ASN A 267 5.74 3.63 -5.28
CA ASN A 267 6.76 4.00 -4.31
C ASN A 267 7.83 4.92 -4.90
N THR A 268 8.46 5.73 -4.06
CA THR A 268 9.68 6.41 -4.42
C THR A 268 10.84 5.42 -4.57
N HIS A 269 11.78 5.71 -5.47
CA HIS A 269 13.04 5.00 -5.65
C HIS A 269 14.21 5.81 -5.07
N ASN A 270 14.71 5.36 -3.92
CA ASN A 270 15.90 5.88 -3.25
C ASN A 270 16.57 4.77 -2.43
N THR A 271 17.56 4.11 -3.02
CA THR A 271 18.28 2.99 -2.39
C THR A 271 18.99 3.39 -1.10
N THR A 272 19.49 4.62 -0.99
CA THR A 272 20.15 5.14 0.22
C THR A 272 19.21 5.20 1.43
N MET A 273 17.91 5.43 1.19
CA MET A 273 16.88 5.44 2.24
C MET A 273 16.05 4.16 2.29
N ALA A 274 16.49 3.10 1.60
CA ALA A 274 15.76 1.85 1.44
C ALA A 274 14.32 2.04 0.90
N MET A 275 14.12 3.03 0.04
CA MET A 275 12.86 3.26 -0.66
C MET A 275 12.91 2.59 -2.02
N THR A 276 12.24 1.46 -2.14
CA THR A 276 11.96 0.74 -3.38
C THR A 276 10.86 -0.26 -3.06
N GLY A 277 9.99 -0.56 -4.01
CA GLY A 277 8.93 -1.53 -3.79
C GLY A 277 7.58 -0.99 -4.23
N SER A 278 7.32 -1.12 -5.52
CA SER A 278 6.05 -0.74 -6.14
C SER A 278 5.33 -1.98 -6.66
N GLY A 279 4.02 -1.91 -6.81
CA GLY A 279 3.28 -3.06 -7.32
C GLY A 279 1.79 -2.85 -7.52
N LEU A 280 1.23 -3.80 -8.25
CA LEU A 280 -0.18 -3.97 -8.57
C LEU A 280 -0.65 -5.23 -7.86
N PHE A 281 -1.39 -5.06 -6.77
CA PHE A 281 -1.78 -6.15 -5.89
C PHE A 281 -3.27 -6.43 -5.99
N THR A 282 -3.66 -7.71 -5.93
CA THR A 282 -5.04 -8.17 -6.00
C THR A 282 -5.39 -8.96 -4.74
N PRO A 283 -6.68 -9.26 -4.49
CA PRO A 283 -7.08 -10.14 -3.38
C PRO A 283 -6.41 -11.52 -3.42
N GLN A 284 -5.98 -12.00 -4.59
CA GLN A 284 -5.37 -13.32 -4.76
C GLN A 284 -3.83 -13.30 -4.64
N GLY A 285 -3.21 -12.12 -4.70
CA GLY A 285 -1.75 -11.95 -4.70
C GLY A 285 -1.27 -10.85 -5.65
N PRO A 286 0.05 -10.68 -5.80
CA PRO A 286 0.62 -9.66 -6.67
C PRO A 286 0.42 -10.02 -8.15
N ALA A 287 -0.13 -9.10 -8.94
CA ALA A 287 -0.21 -9.19 -10.40
C ALA A 287 1.09 -8.75 -11.06
N ALA A 288 1.70 -7.67 -10.55
CA ALA A 288 3.03 -7.21 -10.90
C ALA A 288 3.67 -6.53 -9.69
N TYR A 289 4.99 -6.62 -9.55
CA TYR A 289 5.72 -5.89 -8.53
C TYR A 289 7.16 -5.64 -8.99
N HIS A 290 7.78 -4.64 -8.40
CA HIS A 290 9.18 -4.28 -8.62
C HIS A 290 9.87 -4.06 -7.28
N TYR A 291 11.12 -4.50 -7.19
CA TYR A 291 12.01 -4.22 -6.06
C TYR A 291 13.42 -4.18 -6.59
N ASP A 292 14.11 -3.08 -6.35
CA ASP A 292 15.50 -2.89 -6.74
C ASP A 292 16.23 -2.04 -5.71
N SER A 293 17.09 -2.71 -4.94
CA SER A 293 17.94 -2.07 -3.94
C SER A 293 19.35 -1.76 -4.47
N VAL A 294 19.58 -1.85 -5.78
CA VAL A 294 20.91 -1.79 -6.40
C VAL A 294 21.03 -0.62 -7.38
N THR A 295 20.08 -0.46 -8.30
CA THR A 295 20.15 0.62 -9.30
C THR A 295 19.51 1.92 -8.79
N GLU A 296 19.54 2.98 -9.58
CA GLU A 296 18.89 4.27 -9.26
C GLU A 296 17.80 4.62 -10.29
N GLU A 297 17.29 3.61 -11.01
CA GLU A 297 16.36 3.78 -12.13
C GLU A 297 14.91 3.74 -11.67
N GLY A 298 14.06 4.60 -12.25
CA GLY A 298 12.61 4.48 -12.10
C GLY A 298 12.05 3.27 -12.86
N HIS A 299 10.85 2.82 -12.51
CA HIS A 299 10.25 1.63 -13.11
C HIS A 299 8.74 1.76 -13.30
N LEU A 300 8.27 1.54 -14.54
CA LEU A 300 6.85 1.50 -14.87
C LEU A 300 6.34 0.06 -14.84
N LEU A 301 5.27 -0.18 -14.07
CA LEU A 301 4.56 -1.46 -14.03
C LEU A 301 3.17 -1.29 -14.61
N LEU A 302 2.74 -2.26 -15.41
CA LEU A 302 1.37 -2.40 -15.89
C LEU A 302 0.83 -3.80 -15.61
N ALA A 303 -0.46 -3.90 -15.30
CA ALA A 303 -1.18 -5.17 -15.22
C ALA A 303 -2.68 -4.95 -15.41
N GLU A 304 -3.33 -5.95 -16.00
CA GLU A 304 -4.78 -6.01 -16.08
C GLU A 304 -5.36 -6.52 -14.76
N LEU A 305 -6.28 -5.76 -14.17
CA LEU A 305 -6.93 -6.05 -12.90
C LEU A 305 -8.45 -6.16 -13.08
N GLY A 306 -9.11 -6.96 -12.23
CA GLY A 306 -10.57 -7.03 -12.21
C GLY A 306 -11.19 -5.74 -11.67
N THR A 307 -12.19 -5.22 -12.36
CA THR A 307 -12.91 -3.98 -12.03
C THR A 307 -13.69 -4.09 -10.71
N HIS A 308 -14.35 -5.23 -10.48
CA HIS A 308 -15.06 -5.53 -9.24
C HIS A 308 -14.58 -6.87 -8.67
N PRO A 309 -13.43 -6.93 -7.97
CA PRO A 309 -12.85 -8.19 -7.50
C PRO A 309 -13.82 -9.02 -6.66
N ARG A 310 -14.70 -8.36 -5.88
CA ARG A 310 -15.74 -8.99 -5.05
C ARG A 310 -16.76 -9.81 -5.83
N LEU A 311 -16.97 -9.50 -7.11
CA LEU A 311 -17.88 -10.24 -7.98
C LEU A 311 -17.21 -11.40 -8.70
N SER A 312 -15.87 -11.51 -8.62
CA SER A 312 -15.13 -12.59 -9.24
C SER A 312 -15.45 -13.95 -8.60
N PRO A 313 -15.63 -15.03 -9.38
CA PRO A 313 -15.74 -16.39 -8.86
C PRO A 313 -14.51 -16.84 -8.04
N THR A 314 -13.35 -16.22 -8.27
CA THR A 314 -12.10 -16.49 -7.56
C THR A 314 -11.88 -15.56 -6.37
N TYR A 315 -12.88 -14.76 -5.98
CA TYR A 315 -12.78 -13.86 -4.84
C TYR A 315 -12.52 -14.64 -3.53
N PRO A 316 -11.53 -14.26 -2.71
CA PRO A 316 -11.22 -14.99 -1.50
C PRO A 316 -12.39 -14.94 -0.49
N PRO A 317 -12.74 -16.08 0.13
CA PRO A 317 -13.78 -16.12 1.14
C PRO A 317 -13.40 -15.26 2.36
N ALA A 318 -14.39 -14.91 3.18
CA ALA A 318 -14.09 -14.35 4.50
C ALA A 318 -13.31 -15.38 5.34
N ILE A 319 -12.29 -14.90 6.05
CA ILE A 319 -11.39 -15.73 6.85
C ILE A 319 -11.70 -15.52 8.32
N ASN A 320 -11.83 -16.61 9.07
CA ASN A 320 -11.78 -16.56 10.52
C ASN A 320 -10.37 -16.95 10.96
N TRP A 321 -9.54 -15.94 11.24
CA TRP A 321 -8.12 -16.09 11.52
C TRP A 321 -7.79 -16.93 12.75
N SER A 322 -8.73 -17.07 13.68
CA SER A 322 -8.55 -17.82 14.94
C SER A 322 -9.15 -19.22 14.92
N LEU A 323 -9.95 -19.58 13.89
CA LEU A 323 -10.81 -20.77 13.92
C LEU A 323 -10.02 -22.07 14.08
N TYR A 324 -9.01 -22.30 13.25
CA TYR A 324 -8.16 -23.48 13.36
C TYR A 324 -7.35 -23.45 14.66
N ALA A 325 -6.69 -22.32 14.94
CA ALA A 325 -5.76 -22.18 16.06
C ALA A 325 -6.42 -22.41 17.42
N THR A 326 -7.68 -21.98 17.59
CA THR A 326 -8.44 -22.19 18.84
C THR A 326 -9.03 -23.60 18.96
N SER A 327 -9.10 -24.36 17.86
CA SER A 327 -9.67 -25.71 17.83
C SER A 327 -8.68 -26.82 18.19
N ILE A 328 -7.38 -26.53 18.21
CA ILE A 328 -6.32 -27.51 18.44
C ILE A 328 -5.67 -27.33 19.81
N GLU A 329 -5.17 -28.42 20.37
CA GLU A 329 -4.30 -28.36 21.54
C GLU A 329 -2.89 -27.86 21.15
N LYS A 330 -2.16 -27.33 22.13
CA LYS A 330 -0.75 -26.96 21.93
C LYS A 330 0.05 -28.20 21.54
N PHE A 331 0.89 -28.08 20.51
CA PHE A 331 1.71 -29.22 20.11
C PHE A 331 2.69 -29.62 21.23
N PRO A 332 2.80 -30.93 21.54
CA PRO A 332 3.68 -31.40 22.59
C PRO A 332 5.15 -31.13 22.25
N GLY A 333 5.94 -30.72 23.23
CA GLY A 333 7.39 -30.57 23.08
C GLY A 333 8.04 -29.76 24.21
N GLU A 334 9.37 -29.76 24.23
CA GLU A 334 10.15 -29.05 25.26
C GLU A 334 9.86 -27.55 25.27
N ASN A 335 9.72 -26.98 26.46
CA ASN A 335 9.41 -25.56 26.68
C ASN A 335 10.65 -24.67 26.55
N ASN A 336 11.42 -24.85 25.47
CA ASN A 336 12.68 -24.14 25.21
C ASN A 336 12.43 -22.88 24.37
N THR A 337 11.72 -21.92 24.94
CA THR A 337 11.53 -20.60 24.31
C THR A 337 12.61 -19.61 24.75
N PHE A 338 12.88 -18.60 23.92
CA PHE A 338 13.78 -17.50 24.27
C PHE A 338 13.20 -16.17 23.80
N SER A 339 13.68 -15.06 24.36
CA SER A 339 13.30 -13.72 23.91
C SER A 339 14.23 -13.25 22.79
N GLY A 340 13.66 -12.67 21.73
CA GLY A 340 14.43 -12.02 20.68
C GLY A 340 13.78 -10.72 20.25
N ALA A 341 14.58 -9.75 19.84
CA ALA A 341 14.09 -8.44 19.47
C ALA A 341 13.88 -8.37 17.95
N VAL A 342 12.66 -8.05 17.54
CA VAL A 342 12.41 -7.50 16.19
C VAL A 342 12.37 -5.99 16.37
N ARG A 343 13.45 -5.31 15.98
CA ARG A 343 13.70 -3.90 16.32
C ARG A 343 13.60 -3.64 17.84
N LYS A 344 12.49 -3.06 18.29
CA LYS A 344 12.21 -2.70 19.70
C LYS A 344 11.16 -3.61 20.34
N ASP A 345 10.55 -4.47 19.55
CA ASP A 345 9.48 -5.37 19.98
C ASP A 345 10.10 -6.69 20.42
N ILE A 346 9.78 -7.12 21.64
CA ILE A 346 10.36 -8.33 22.22
C ILE A 346 9.43 -9.51 21.95
N PHE A 347 9.83 -10.36 21.01
CA PHE A 347 9.13 -11.56 20.62
C PHE A 347 9.51 -12.73 21.54
N THR A 348 8.58 -13.67 21.70
CA THR A 348 8.88 -15.00 22.26
C THR A 348 9.13 -15.96 21.10
N PHE A 349 10.35 -16.46 20.98
CA PHE A 349 10.79 -17.35 19.91
C PHE A 349 11.01 -18.79 20.38
N ARG A 350 10.92 -19.71 19.41
CA ARG A 350 11.30 -21.12 19.54
C ARG A 350 12.03 -21.58 18.29
N GLU A 351 13.19 -22.20 18.47
CA GLU A 351 14.03 -22.70 17.37
C GLU A 351 13.42 -23.95 16.70
N LEU A 352 13.48 -23.98 15.37
CA LEU A 352 13.17 -25.15 14.55
C LEU A 352 14.42 -26.05 14.43
N ARG A 353 14.60 -26.95 15.40
CA ARG A 353 15.82 -27.78 15.52
C ARG A 353 15.89 -28.91 14.48
N HIS A 354 14.75 -29.42 14.06
CA HIS A 354 14.63 -30.60 13.20
C HIS A 354 14.24 -30.22 11.76
N LYS A 355 14.40 -31.17 10.83
CA LYS A 355 14.02 -31.00 9.42
C LYS A 355 12.52 -30.76 9.26
N ASP A 356 11.71 -31.38 10.11
CA ASP A 356 10.27 -31.26 10.17
C ASP A 356 9.82 -31.15 11.63
N GLY A 357 8.60 -30.67 11.85
CA GLY A 357 8.00 -30.69 13.17
C GLY A 357 6.79 -29.78 13.31
N ASN A 358 6.18 -29.89 14.50
CA ASN A 358 4.99 -29.17 14.89
C ASN A 358 5.30 -28.36 16.14
N TYR A 359 5.16 -27.04 16.07
CA TYR A 359 5.59 -26.13 17.14
C TYR A 359 4.46 -25.19 17.54
N THR A 360 4.39 -24.92 18.83
CA THR A 360 3.56 -23.85 19.39
C THR A 360 4.43 -22.94 20.23
N VAL A 361 4.22 -21.64 20.09
CA VAL A 361 4.79 -20.58 20.95
C VAL A 361 3.69 -19.57 21.26
N CYS A 362 3.65 -19.07 22.48
CA CYS A 362 2.64 -18.09 22.88
C CYS A 362 3.29 -16.89 23.54
N GLN A 363 2.71 -15.72 23.32
CA GLN A 363 2.99 -14.50 24.05
C GLN A 363 1.66 -13.81 24.37
N ARG A 364 1.39 -13.58 25.66
CA ARG A 364 0.11 -13.05 26.16
C ARG A 364 -1.09 -13.83 25.59
N ASP A 365 -2.00 -13.18 24.87
CA ASP A 365 -3.24 -13.77 24.36
C ASP A 365 -3.04 -14.48 23.01
N LEU A 366 -1.87 -14.29 22.37
CA LEU A 366 -1.55 -14.90 21.08
C LEU A 366 -0.74 -16.19 21.25
N CYS A 367 -1.29 -17.31 20.77
CA CYS A 367 -0.58 -18.56 20.53
C CYS A 367 -0.46 -18.79 19.02
N CYS A 368 0.77 -19.04 18.57
CA CYS A 368 1.13 -19.29 17.17
C CYS A 368 1.47 -20.77 16.98
N HIS A 369 0.92 -21.37 15.93
CA HIS A 369 1.09 -22.78 15.61
C HIS A 369 1.71 -22.94 14.23
N LEU A 370 2.77 -23.75 14.13
CA LEU A 370 3.46 -24.06 12.88
C LEU A 370 3.58 -25.56 12.69
N VAL A 371 3.24 -26.02 11.50
CA VAL A 371 3.61 -27.33 10.96
C VAL A 371 4.51 -27.08 9.76
N TYR A 372 5.68 -27.71 9.68
CA TYR A 372 6.61 -27.49 8.58
C TYR A 372 7.44 -28.72 8.23
N GLN A 373 7.98 -28.70 7.02
CA GLN A 373 9.01 -29.61 6.54
C GLN A 373 9.99 -28.84 5.65
N MET A 374 11.24 -28.74 6.06
CA MET A 374 12.34 -28.20 5.25
C MET A 374 12.77 -29.22 4.19
N SER A 375 13.17 -28.76 3.01
CA SER A 375 13.79 -29.63 1.99
C SER A 375 15.07 -30.27 2.53
N ASN A 376 15.86 -29.50 3.28
CA ASN A 376 17.02 -29.97 4.02
C ASN A 376 17.26 -29.12 5.29
N LYS A 377 17.62 -29.74 6.42
CA LYS A 377 18.02 -29.00 7.63
C LYS A 377 19.49 -28.65 7.54
N ARG A 378 19.75 -27.38 7.25
CA ARG A 378 21.10 -26.81 7.22
C ARG A 378 21.65 -26.61 8.64
N ARG A 379 22.98 -26.72 8.79
CA ARG A 379 23.70 -26.47 10.06
C ARG A 379 24.09 -25.00 10.22
N ASP A 380 24.20 -24.28 9.11
CA ASP A 380 24.59 -22.87 8.99
C ASP A 380 23.39 -21.91 8.93
N GLU A 381 22.15 -22.43 8.85
CA GLU A 381 20.93 -21.62 8.93
C GLU A 381 20.01 -22.05 10.07
N VAL A 382 19.49 -21.05 10.77
CA VAL A 382 18.53 -21.20 11.87
C VAL A 382 17.22 -20.54 11.48
N TYR A 383 16.13 -21.24 11.77
CA TYR A 383 14.76 -20.72 11.66
C TYR A 383 14.09 -20.78 13.03
N VAL A 384 13.20 -19.83 13.27
CA VAL A 384 12.42 -19.74 14.51
C VAL A 384 10.95 -19.54 14.20
N LEU A 385 10.09 -20.05 15.09
CA LEU A 385 8.70 -19.65 15.23
C LEU A 385 8.63 -18.57 16.31
N GLY A 386 7.98 -17.45 16.03
CA GLY A 386 7.79 -16.33 16.96
C GLY A 386 6.33 -15.95 17.17
N ALA A 387 6.04 -15.47 18.38
CA ALA A 387 4.79 -14.78 18.73
C ALA A 387 5.10 -13.40 19.32
N PHE A 388 4.33 -12.40 18.90
CA PHE A 388 4.28 -11.09 19.52
C PHE A 388 2.85 -10.64 19.74
N ASP A 389 2.57 -10.06 20.90
CA ASP A 389 1.27 -9.50 21.26
C ASP A 389 1.50 -8.24 22.11
N GLY A 390 1.43 -7.05 21.51
CA GLY A 390 1.68 -5.80 22.24
C GLY A 390 1.76 -4.54 21.40
N LEU A 391 2.05 -3.42 22.07
CA LEU A 391 2.19 -2.10 21.45
C LEU A 391 3.56 -1.95 20.80
N HIS A 392 3.55 -1.71 19.49
CA HIS A 392 4.69 -1.21 18.74
C HIS A 392 4.72 0.32 18.77
N GLY A 393 5.89 0.91 18.50
CA GLY A 393 6.04 2.33 18.25
C GLY A 393 6.60 3.11 19.45
N SER A 394 6.69 4.42 19.30
CA SER A 394 7.27 5.28 20.35
C SER A 394 6.41 6.50 20.61
N LEU A 395 6.37 7.42 19.65
CA LEU A 395 5.51 8.60 19.67
C LEU A 395 4.05 8.21 19.41
N ILE A 396 3.82 7.57 18.27
CA ILE A 396 2.56 6.92 17.95
C ILE A 396 2.72 5.45 18.34
N LYS A 397 1.79 4.94 19.15
CA LYS A 397 1.73 3.54 19.53
C LYS A 397 0.61 2.88 18.76
N TYR A 398 0.81 1.62 18.41
CA TYR A 398 -0.18 0.84 17.73
C TYR A 398 0.02 -0.64 18.01
N HIS A 399 -1.08 -1.36 18.23
CA HIS A 399 -1.09 -2.70 18.78
C HIS A 399 -0.99 -3.79 17.71
N TRP A 400 0.02 -4.66 17.83
CA TRP A 400 0.24 -5.78 16.92
C TRP A 400 0.00 -7.12 17.61
N GLN A 401 -0.52 -8.06 16.83
CA GLN A 401 -0.41 -9.49 17.10
C GLN A 401 0.28 -10.13 15.90
N ILE A 402 1.42 -10.80 16.09
CA ILE A 402 2.22 -11.35 14.98
C ILE A 402 2.59 -12.80 15.27
N CYS A 403 2.29 -13.66 14.31
CA CYS A 403 2.86 -15.01 14.25
C CYS A 403 3.82 -15.08 13.07
N THR A 404 5.05 -15.56 13.29
CA THR A 404 6.08 -15.56 12.24
C THR A 404 6.93 -16.82 12.26
N LEU A 405 7.15 -17.40 11.09
CA LEU A 405 8.28 -18.27 10.78
C LEU A 405 9.34 -17.39 10.11
N LEU A 406 10.54 -17.26 10.68
CA LEU A 406 11.60 -16.44 10.08
C LEU A 406 12.99 -17.07 10.17
N LYS A 407 13.83 -16.73 9.20
CA LYS A 407 15.27 -17.05 9.19
C LYS A 407 16.02 -16.07 10.09
N CYS A 408 16.92 -16.58 10.92
CA CYS A 408 17.84 -15.74 11.68
C CYS A 408 19.05 -15.35 10.82
N PRO A 409 19.65 -14.15 11.01
CA PRO A 409 20.81 -13.72 10.23
C PRO A 409 22.04 -14.61 10.44
N SER A 410 22.19 -15.18 11.64
CA SER A 410 23.28 -16.08 11.99
C SER A 410 22.77 -17.28 12.77
N THR A 411 23.67 -18.21 13.08
CA THR A 411 23.38 -19.35 13.98
C THR A 411 23.23 -18.94 15.45
N ASN A 412 23.57 -17.70 15.81
CA ASN A 412 23.33 -17.17 17.15
C ASN A 412 21.87 -16.75 17.32
N LEU A 413 21.14 -17.40 18.24
CA LEU A 413 19.73 -17.17 18.50
C LEU A 413 19.40 -15.72 18.90
N SER A 414 20.35 -14.98 19.49
CA SER A 414 20.13 -13.56 19.83
C SER A 414 19.99 -12.65 18.62
N THR A 415 20.36 -13.11 17.42
CA THR A 415 20.23 -12.37 16.16
C THR A 415 18.87 -12.54 15.50
N CYS A 416 18.07 -13.51 15.94
CA CYS A 416 16.74 -13.77 15.38
C CYS A 416 15.83 -12.55 15.53
N GLY A 417 15.24 -12.10 14.42
CA GLY A 417 14.43 -10.88 14.32
C GLY A 417 15.14 -9.68 13.70
N GLN A 418 16.47 -9.73 13.52
CA GLN A 418 17.21 -8.74 12.75
C GLN A 418 16.98 -8.91 11.23
N PRO A 419 17.22 -7.87 10.41
CA PRO A 419 17.05 -7.93 8.96
C PRO A 419 17.82 -9.06 8.27
N VAL A 420 17.16 -9.72 7.31
CA VAL A 420 17.71 -10.79 6.50
C VAL A 420 17.18 -10.66 5.08
N GLU A 421 18.09 -10.51 4.11
CA GLU A 421 17.73 -10.44 2.69
C GLU A 421 17.94 -11.76 1.94
N THR A 422 18.77 -12.67 2.49
CA THR A 422 19.13 -13.91 1.80
C THR A 422 18.98 -15.13 2.70
N ALA A 423 18.57 -16.23 2.08
CA ALA A 423 18.42 -17.55 2.69
C ALA A 423 18.78 -18.66 1.70
N GLN A 424 19.02 -19.87 2.19
CA GLN A 424 19.32 -21.04 1.37
C GLN A 424 18.34 -22.22 1.59
N THR A 425 17.62 -22.23 2.71
CA THR A 425 16.68 -23.31 3.04
C THR A 425 15.33 -23.11 2.35
N LYS A 426 14.97 -24.10 1.52
CA LYS A 426 13.61 -24.28 0.97
C LYS A 426 12.75 -25.12 1.90
N PHE A 427 11.43 -24.98 1.77
CA PHE A 427 10.46 -25.76 2.54
C PHE A 427 9.63 -26.61 1.58
N GLU A 428 9.52 -27.92 1.85
CA GLU A 428 8.57 -28.79 1.16
C GLU A 428 7.14 -28.40 1.53
N MET A 429 6.92 -28.01 2.79
CA MET A 429 5.66 -27.41 3.22
C MET A 429 5.82 -26.56 4.47
N PHE A 430 4.92 -25.58 4.63
CA PHE A 430 4.65 -24.92 5.90
C PHE A 430 3.15 -24.64 6.06
N SER A 431 2.67 -24.55 7.29
CA SER A 431 1.30 -24.19 7.66
C SER A 431 1.32 -23.44 8.99
N LEU A 432 1.07 -22.14 8.95
CA LEU A 432 1.11 -21.20 10.08
C LEU A 432 -0.30 -20.72 10.43
N SER A 433 -0.60 -20.59 11.72
CA SER A 433 -1.88 -20.04 12.23
C SER A 433 -1.68 -19.43 13.62
N GLY A 434 -2.63 -18.61 14.08
CA GLY A 434 -2.57 -18.02 15.41
C GLY A 434 -3.94 -17.72 16.01
N THR A 435 -4.02 -17.62 17.34
CA THR A 435 -5.24 -17.26 18.07
C THR A 435 -5.50 -15.75 18.03
N PHE A 436 -5.52 -15.17 16.84
CA PHE A 436 -5.66 -13.72 16.64
C PHE A 436 -6.96 -13.19 17.26
N GLY A 437 -6.85 -12.11 18.03
CA GLY A 437 -7.97 -11.36 18.61
C GLY A 437 -8.56 -10.31 17.66
N THR A 438 -8.24 -10.37 16.37
CA THR A 438 -8.64 -9.41 15.34
C THR A 438 -9.03 -10.13 14.05
N SER A 439 -9.92 -9.50 13.27
CA SER A 439 -10.21 -9.91 11.88
C SER A 439 -9.23 -9.32 10.86
N TYR A 440 -8.41 -8.34 11.26
CA TYR A 440 -7.46 -7.64 10.40
C TYR A 440 -6.08 -8.28 10.51
N VAL A 441 -5.86 -9.32 9.71
CA VAL A 441 -4.57 -10.04 9.61
C VAL A 441 -4.11 -10.05 8.16
N PHE A 442 -2.85 -9.75 7.95
CA PHE A 442 -2.20 -9.58 6.65
C PHE A 442 -1.17 -10.71 6.45
N PRO A 443 -1.41 -11.65 5.52
CA PRO A 443 -0.55 -12.80 5.29
C PRO A 443 0.66 -12.44 4.41
N GLU A 444 1.86 -12.68 4.93
CA GLU A 444 3.14 -12.34 4.30
C GLU A 444 3.95 -13.60 4.00
N VAL A 445 4.53 -13.68 2.81
CA VAL A 445 5.52 -14.70 2.45
C VAL A 445 6.60 -14.04 1.61
N LEU A 446 7.83 -14.06 2.12
CA LEU A 446 8.99 -13.45 1.49
C LEU A 446 10.10 -14.46 1.28
N TYR A 447 10.62 -14.52 0.07
CA TYR A 447 11.73 -15.37 -0.35
C TYR A 447 13.05 -14.61 -0.42
N SER A 448 14.14 -15.37 -0.45
CA SER A 448 15.52 -14.87 -0.60
C SER A 448 15.65 -13.90 -1.78
N GLY A 449 16.35 -12.80 -1.56
CA GLY A 449 16.46 -11.68 -2.49
C GLY A 449 15.27 -10.71 -2.39
N VAL A 450 14.52 -10.74 -1.29
CA VAL A 450 13.34 -9.88 -1.04
C VAL A 450 12.31 -10.03 -2.16
N GLN A 451 11.85 -11.27 -2.38
CA GLN A 451 10.95 -11.61 -3.48
C GLN A 451 9.63 -12.16 -2.97
N LEU A 452 8.52 -11.71 -3.56
CA LEU A 452 7.20 -12.27 -3.27
C LEU A 452 7.07 -13.71 -3.81
N ALA A 453 6.07 -14.42 -3.31
CA ALA A 453 5.77 -15.80 -3.66
C ALA A 453 4.41 -15.94 -4.38
N PRO A 454 4.19 -15.27 -5.54
CA PRO A 454 2.89 -15.29 -6.24
C PRO A 454 2.42 -16.71 -6.54
N GLY A 455 1.23 -17.05 -6.06
CA GLY A 455 0.59 -18.32 -6.37
C GLY A 455 1.16 -19.55 -5.65
N GLU A 456 2.20 -19.41 -4.81
CA GLU A 456 2.85 -20.53 -4.12
C GLU A 456 2.27 -20.84 -2.73
N PHE A 457 1.44 -19.94 -2.19
CA PHE A 457 0.76 -20.11 -0.91
C PHE A 457 -0.75 -19.84 -1.03
N GLU A 458 -1.48 -20.22 0.00
CA GLU A 458 -2.89 -19.92 0.17
C GLU A 458 -3.23 -19.63 1.63
N VAL A 459 -4.33 -18.90 1.82
CA VAL A 459 -4.96 -18.72 3.12
C VAL A 459 -6.28 -19.48 3.14
N LEU A 460 -6.41 -20.40 4.09
CA LEU A 460 -7.61 -21.19 4.28
C LEU A 460 -8.65 -20.42 5.09
N ARG A 461 -9.93 -20.77 4.92
CA ARG A 461 -11.07 -20.14 5.63
C ARG A 461 -10.95 -20.17 7.14
N ASP A 462 -10.18 -21.12 7.67
CA ASP A 462 -9.96 -21.33 9.10
C ASP A 462 -8.72 -20.62 9.65
N GLY A 463 -8.10 -19.72 8.87
CA GLY A 463 -7.03 -18.84 9.34
C GLY A 463 -5.61 -19.40 9.16
N ARG A 464 -5.45 -20.50 8.44
CA ARG A 464 -4.13 -21.08 8.14
C ARG A 464 -3.52 -20.45 6.88
N LEU A 465 -2.31 -19.92 7.02
CA LEU A 465 -1.41 -19.58 5.91
C LEU A 465 -0.52 -20.78 5.62
N ARG A 466 -0.63 -21.37 4.42
CA ARG A 466 0.17 -22.54 4.05
C ARG A 466 0.74 -22.47 2.65
N SER A 467 1.83 -23.17 2.41
CA SER A 467 2.31 -23.40 1.05
C SER A 467 1.40 -24.37 0.30
N LYS A 468 1.21 -24.15 -1.01
CA LYS A 468 0.48 -25.07 -1.89
C LYS A 468 1.32 -26.25 -2.35
N HIS A 469 2.63 -26.03 -2.45
CA HIS A 469 3.66 -26.97 -2.85
C HIS A 469 4.99 -26.58 -2.16
N GLY A 470 6.08 -27.29 -2.47
CA GLY A 470 7.40 -26.91 -1.99
C GLY A 470 7.83 -25.55 -2.53
N THR A 471 8.47 -24.72 -1.70
CA THR A 471 8.85 -23.35 -2.04
C THR A 471 9.82 -23.33 -3.22
N SER A 472 9.54 -22.50 -4.22
CA SER A 472 10.41 -22.40 -5.40
C SER A 472 11.79 -21.82 -5.05
N LYS A 473 11.83 -20.95 -4.03
CA LYS A 473 13.02 -20.25 -3.53
C LYS A 473 13.18 -20.45 -2.01
N PRO A 474 14.37 -20.17 -1.46
CA PRO A 474 14.56 -20.20 -0.02
C PRO A 474 13.68 -19.18 0.71
N LEU A 475 13.16 -19.56 1.88
CA LEU A 475 12.21 -18.76 2.64
C LEU A 475 12.97 -17.76 3.55
N ILE A 476 12.65 -16.47 3.49
CA ILE A 476 13.08 -15.51 4.53
C ILE A 476 12.08 -15.55 5.67
N THR A 477 10.80 -15.37 5.35
CA THR A 477 9.72 -15.41 6.34
C THR A 477 8.38 -15.83 5.75
N ALA A 478 7.56 -16.47 6.59
CA ALA A 478 6.12 -16.57 6.41
C ALA A 478 5.46 -16.02 7.69
N THR A 479 4.64 -14.99 7.57
CA THR A 479 4.13 -14.21 8.70
C THR A 479 2.63 -13.96 8.57
N LEU A 480 1.94 -13.93 9.71
CA LEU A 480 0.58 -13.44 9.85
C LEU A 480 0.64 -12.19 10.71
N PHE A 481 0.47 -11.03 10.08
CA PHE A 481 0.58 -9.72 10.72
C PHE A 481 -0.80 -9.18 11.09
N GLY A 482 -1.13 -9.16 12.37
CA GLY A 482 -2.43 -8.72 12.89
C GLY A 482 -2.41 -7.32 13.50
N ARG A 483 -3.46 -6.53 13.24
CA ARG A 483 -3.70 -5.21 13.85
C ARG A 483 -4.94 -5.21 14.73
N LEU A 484 -4.78 -4.77 15.98
CA LEU A 484 -5.88 -4.56 16.94
C LEU A 484 -6.08 -3.05 17.09
N TYR A 485 -6.75 -2.44 16.11
CA TYR A 485 -6.89 -0.98 16.02
C TYR A 485 -7.57 -0.35 17.24
N GLU A 486 -8.45 -1.09 17.91
CA GLU A 486 -9.13 -0.67 19.13
C GLU A 486 -8.22 -0.59 20.36
N LYS A 487 -6.98 -1.10 20.27
CA LYS A 487 -5.98 -1.09 21.34
C LYS A 487 -4.80 -0.15 21.06
N ASP A 488 -4.86 0.67 20.01
CA ASP A 488 -3.79 1.60 19.63
C ASP A 488 -3.53 2.71 20.67
#